data_AF-A0A4U2ZL07-F1
#
_entry.id   AF-A0A4U2ZL07-F1
#
_cell.length_a   1.000
_cell.length_b   1.000
_cell.length_c   1.000
_cell.angle_alpha   90.00
_cell.angle_beta   90.00
_cell.angle_gamma   90.00
#
_symmetry.space_group_name_H-M   'P 1'
#
loop_
_entity.id
_entity.type
_entity.pdbx_description
1 polymer ?
#
loop_
_entity_poly.entity_id
_entity_poly.type
_entity_poly.pdbx_seq_one_letter_code
_entity_poly.pdbx_strand_id
1 'polypeptide(L)'
;IISNTKDMARWMGIQMGIVQDIPEIFHRAIEKSHRGDMSVSAVNDMYYAAGWSVNAEQTFIEHTGGNPNFSTKVAILPNERTAICLLSNGANTNINLVLQVKNILNGNLTQSYEISGTQLLDIILSSTTIILCLLAVLLFFLGLRKRKTNEQQPMTKKRTIVTIIFLIATIAQCIMFFAFDWSTILIWQ
;
A
#
# COMPACT_ATOMS: atom_id res chain seq x y z
N ILE A 1 -17.16 -10.52 -3.07
CA ILE A 1 -17.03 -11.83 -3.74
C ILE A 1 -15.91 -12.58 -3.04
N ILE A 2 -16.09 -13.86 -2.71
CA ILE A 2 -15.05 -14.72 -2.13
C ILE A 2 -14.72 -15.77 -3.19
N SER A 3 -13.43 -16.03 -3.42
CA SER A 3 -12.94 -16.97 -4.42
C SER A 3 -11.62 -17.59 -3.98
N ASN A 4 -11.10 -18.55 -4.76
CA ASN A 4 -9.83 -19.22 -4.51
C ASN A 4 -8.98 -19.27 -5.79
N THR A 5 -7.76 -19.78 -5.68
CA THR A 5 -6.82 -19.81 -6.81
C THR A 5 -7.29 -20.64 -8.01
N LYS A 6 -8.05 -21.73 -7.80
CA LYS A 6 -8.61 -22.55 -8.90
C LYS A 6 -9.69 -21.80 -9.66
N ASP A 7 -10.59 -21.17 -8.93
CA ASP A 7 -11.66 -20.36 -9.51
C ASP A 7 -11.08 -19.16 -10.27
N MET A 8 -10.11 -18.47 -9.67
CA MET A 8 -9.44 -17.34 -10.31
C MET A 8 -8.64 -17.75 -11.55
N ALA A 9 -7.97 -18.90 -11.53
CA ALA A 9 -7.29 -19.41 -12.72
C ALA A 9 -8.27 -19.67 -13.87
N ARG A 10 -9.41 -20.31 -13.59
CA ARG A 10 -10.46 -20.52 -14.59
C ARG A 10 -11.06 -19.21 -15.06
N TRP A 11 -11.38 -18.30 -14.15
CA TRP A 11 -11.94 -16.99 -14.47
C TRP A 11 -10.98 -16.16 -15.33
N MET A 12 -9.69 -16.12 -15.02
CA MET A 12 -8.69 -15.48 -15.88
C MET A 12 -8.58 -16.16 -17.25
N GLY A 13 -8.70 -17.50 -17.31
CA GLY A 13 -8.77 -18.23 -18.58
C GLY A 13 -9.98 -17.84 -19.44
N ILE A 14 -11.12 -17.55 -18.80
CA ILE A 14 -12.32 -16.98 -19.45
C ILE A 14 -12.02 -15.56 -19.96
N GLN A 15 -11.43 -14.69 -19.13
CA GLN A 15 -11.08 -13.32 -19.53
C GLN A 15 -10.10 -13.27 -20.71
N MET A 16 -9.17 -14.22 -20.79
CA MET A 16 -8.21 -14.34 -21.88
C MET A 16 -8.78 -15.04 -23.14
N GLY A 17 -10.03 -15.52 -23.10
CA GLY A 17 -10.62 -16.28 -24.21
C GLY A 17 -9.99 -17.66 -24.43
N ILE A 18 -9.28 -18.22 -23.44
CA ILE A 18 -8.71 -19.58 -23.51
C ILE A 18 -9.79 -20.63 -23.20
N VAL A 19 -10.69 -20.30 -22.26
CA VAL A 19 -11.79 -21.14 -21.85
C VAL A 19 -12.99 -20.89 -22.77
N GLN A 20 -13.41 -21.95 -23.50
CA GLN A 20 -14.43 -21.88 -24.56
C GLN A 20 -15.76 -22.54 -24.16
N ASP A 21 -15.85 -23.09 -22.95
CA ASP A 21 -17.05 -23.77 -22.43
C ASP A 21 -18.06 -22.78 -21.82
N ILE A 22 -18.15 -21.57 -22.39
CA ILE A 22 -19.09 -20.52 -21.99
C ILE A 22 -19.89 -20.03 -23.20
N PRO A 23 -21.15 -19.58 -23.02
CA PRO A 23 -21.92 -18.98 -24.10
C PRO A 23 -21.23 -17.79 -24.78
N GLU A 24 -21.31 -17.74 -26.11
CA GLU A 24 -20.74 -16.68 -26.97
C GLU A 24 -21.12 -15.25 -26.55
N ILE A 25 -22.31 -15.07 -25.95
CA ILE A 25 -22.73 -13.78 -25.42
C ILE A 25 -21.76 -13.25 -24.33
N PHE A 26 -21.17 -14.14 -23.53
CA PHE A 26 -20.20 -13.75 -22.50
C PHE A 26 -18.84 -13.41 -23.09
N HIS A 27 -18.40 -14.08 -24.16
CA HIS A 27 -17.19 -13.68 -24.88
C HIS A 27 -17.29 -12.24 -25.39
N ARG A 28 -18.42 -11.89 -26.02
CA ARG A 28 -18.67 -10.50 -26.47
C ARG A 28 -18.79 -9.51 -25.32
N ALA A 29 -19.38 -9.91 -24.19
CA ALA A 29 -19.48 -9.06 -23.02
C ALA A 29 -18.11 -8.76 -22.41
N ILE A 30 -17.25 -9.78 -22.30
CA ILE A 30 -15.88 -9.66 -21.80
C ILE A 30 -15.06 -8.73 -22.70
N GLU A 31 -15.11 -8.93 -24.01
CA GLU A 31 -14.39 -8.09 -24.97
C GLU A 31 -14.79 -6.61 -24.82
N LYS A 32 -16.09 -6.32 -24.67
CA LYS A 32 -16.57 -4.97 -24.39
C LYS A 32 -16.13 -4.46 -23.02
N SER A 33 -16.09 -5.31 -22.00
CA SER A 33 -15.70 -4.92 -20.63
C SER A 33 -14.24 -4.50 -20.51
N HIS A 34 -13.38 -4.95 -21.43
CA HIS A 34 -11.96 -4.56 -21.46
C HIS A 34 -11.71 -3.29 -22.30
N ARG A 35 -12.73 -2.62 -22.83
CA ARG A 35 -12.56 -1.38 -23.59
C ARG A 35 -12.61 -0.17 -22.67
N GLY A 36 -11.45 0.45 -22.45
CA GLY A 36 -11.31 1.69 -21.69
C GLY A 36 -12.16 2.83 -22.26
N ASP A 37 -12.78 3.61 -21.38
CA ASP A 37 -13.45 4.85 -21.75
C ASP A 37 -12.42 5.94 -22.09
N MET A 38 -12.12 6.08 -23.38
CA MET A 38 -11.19 7.10 -23.89
C MET A 38 -11.83 8.49 -24.07
N SER A 39 -13.10 8.68 -23.70
CA SER A 39 -13.73 10.00 -23.73
C SER A 39 -13.24 10.92 -22.60
N VAL A 40 -12.61 10.33 -21.58
CA VAL A 40 -11.98 11.03 -20.46
C VAL A 40 -10.45 10.88 -20.52
N SER A 41 -9.74 11.80 -19.86
CA SER A 41 -8.29 11.72 -19.76
C SER A 41 -7.85 10.48 -18.99
N ALA A 42 -6.75 9.86 -19.44
CA ALA A 42 -6.13 8.76 -18.73
C ALA A 42 -5.62 9.19 -17.35
N VAL A 43 -5.65 8.26 -16.38
CA VAL A 43 -5.02 8.42 -15.07
C VAL A 43 -3.89 7.39 -14.98
N ASN A 44 -2.66 7.87 -14.83
CA ASN A 44 -1.45 7.02 -14.85
C ASN A 44 -1.39 6.14 -16.12
N ASP A 45 -1.68 6.72 -17.28
CA ASP A 45 -1.70 6.05 -18.59
C ASP A 45 -2.75 4.92 -18.75
N MET A 46 -3.72 4.87 -17.82
CA MET A 46 -4.81 3.88 -17.83
C MET A 46 -6.18 4.55 -17.95
N TYR A 47 -7.10 3.86 -18.62
CA TYR A 47 -8.51 4.18 -18.76
C TYR A 47 -9.37 3.18 -17.99
N TYR A 48 -10.49 3.63 -17.44
CA TYR A 48 -11.40 2.73 -16.73
C TYR A 48 -12.35 2.00 -17.70
N ALA A 49 -12.59 0.72 -17.48
CA ALA A 49 -13.42 -0.14 -18.32
C ALA A 49 -14.22 -1.13 -17.47
N ALA A 50 -15.51 -0.85 -17.19
CA ALA A 50 -16.44 -1.80 -16.56
C ALA A 50 -15.87 -2.63 -15.37
N GLY A 51 -15.07 -2.02 -14.48
CA GLY A 51 -14.39 -2.75 -13.40
C GLY A 51 -12.93 -3.11 -13.67
N TRP A 52 -12.28 -2.49 -14.65
CA TRP A 52 -10.88 -2.67 -15.01
C TRP A 52 -10.18 -1.34 -15.21
N SER A 53 -8.87 -1.32 -14.99
CA SER A 53 -7.95 -0.34 -15.54
C SER A 53 -7.29 -0.94 -16.78
N VAL A 54 -7.32 -0.24 -17.90
CA VAL A 54 -6.81 -0.72 -19.19
C VAL A 54 -5.98 0.37 -19.86
N ASN A 55 -4.80 0.03 -20.37
CA ASN A 55 -4.00 1.01 -21.13
C ASN A 55 -4.60 1.29 -22.53
N ALA A 56 -4.16 2.37 -23.17
CA ALA A 56 -4.64 2.76 -24.51
C ALA A 56 -4.55 1.63 -25.54
N GLU A 57 -3.46 0.86 -25.50
CA GLU A 57 -3.19 -0.22 -26.45
C GLU A 57 -3.91 -1.53 -26.10
N GLN A 58 -4.64 -1.60 -24.98
CA GLN A 58 -5.31 -2.80 -24.46
C GLN A 58 -4.37 -4.00 -24.29
N THR A 59 -3.07 -3.74 -24.11
CA THR A 59 -2.04 -4.76 -23.91
C THR A 59 -1.84 -5.09 -22.43
N PHE A 60 -2.39 -4.28 -21.54
CA PHE A 60 -2.31 -4.43 -20.11
C PHE A 60 -3.65 -4.07 -19.46
N ILE A 61 -4.24 -5.04 -18.78
CA ILE A 61 -5.53 -4.92 -18.11
C ILE A 61 -5.32 -5.34 -16.66
N GLU A 62 -5.70 -4.50 -15.71
CA GLU A 62 -5.54 -4.81 -14.30
C GLU A 62 -6.70 -4.33 -13.45
N HIS A 63 -6.83 -4.93 -12.27
CA HIS A 63 -7.63 -4.37 -11.20
C HIS A 63 -7.05 -4.76 -9.86
N THR A 64 -7.10 -3.83 -8.91
CA THR A 64 -6.69 -4.04 -7.54
C THR A 64 -7.93 -4.31 -6.68
N GLY A 65 -7.80 -5.16 -5.67
CA GLY A 65 -8.86 -5.41 -4.70
C GLY A 65 -8.31 -5.22 -3.31
N GLY A 66 -9.10 -4.61 -2.44
CA GLY A 66 -8.70 -4.34 -1.07
C GLY A 66 -9.93 -4.31 -0.19
N ASN A 67 -9.83 -4.97 0.94
CA ASN A 67 -10.66 -4.71 2.10
C ASN A 67 -9.75 -4.69 3.32
N PRO A 68 -10.27 -4.41 4.52
CA PRO A 68 -9.41 -4.24 5.68
C PRO A 68 -8.52 -5.46 6.01
N ASN A 69 -8.90 -6.69 5.61
CA ASN A 69 -8.16 -7.91 5.92
C ASN A 69 -7.53 -8.60 4.69
N PHE A 70 -7.80 -8.10 3.48
CA PHE A 70 -7.43 -8.79 2.24
C PHE A 70 -6.98 -7.80 1.18
N SER A 71 -5.92 -8.17 0.47
CA SER A 71 -5.41 -7.43 -0.67
C SER A 71 -5.18 -8.35 -1.85
N THR A 72 -5.62 -7.91 -3.03
CA THR A 72 -5.58 -8.69 -4.26
C THR A 72 -5.19 -7.80 -5.43
N LYS A 73 -4.64 -8.43 -6.46
CA LYS A 73 -4.43 -7.79 -7.76
C LYS A 73 -4.52 -8.83 -8.85
N VAL A 74 -5.16 -8.47 -9.95
CA VAL A 74 -5.16 -9.25 -11.18
C VAL A 74 -4.51 -8.39 -12.25
N ALA A 75 -3.61 -8.99 -13.04
CA ALA A 75 -3.08 -8.40 -14.25
C ALA A 75 -3.21 -9.41 -15.40
N ILE A 76 -3.73 -8.96 -16.54
CA ILE A 76 -3.89 -9.72 -17.77
C ILE A 76 -3.08 -9.03 -18.85
N LEU A 77 -2.29 -9.82 -19.56
CA LEU A 77 -1.44 -9.40 -20.66
C LEU A 77 -1.85 -10.18 -21.90
N PRO A 78 -2.87 -9.72 -22.65
CA PRO A 78 -3.48 -10.49 -23.72
C PRO A 78 -2.46 -10.94 -24.78
N ASN A 79 -1.56 -10.05 -25.18
CA ASN A 79 -0.54 -10.32 -26.19
C ASN A 79 0.47 -11.40 -25.76
N GLU A 80 0.74 -11.49 -24.46
CA GLU A 80 1.65 -12.47 -23.88
C GLU A 80 0.93 -13.76 -23.47
N ARG A 81 -0.40 -13.83 -23.67
CA ARG A 81 -1.27 -14.94 -23.21
C ARG A 81 -1.03 -15.30 -21.74
N THR A 82 -0.77 -14.29 -20.93
CA THR A 82 -0.38 -14.44 -19.53
C THR A 82 -1.33 -13.64 -18.65
N ALA A 83 -1.81 -14.26 -17.58
CA ALA A 83 -2.55 -13.58 -16.53
C ALA A 83 -2.03 -14.04 -15.17
N ILE A 84 -1.91 -13.10 -14.25
CA ILE A 84 -1.34 -13.31 -12.92
C ILE A 84 -2.32 -12.74 -11.90
N CYS A 85 -2.63 -13.52 -10.87
CA CYS A 85 -3.50 -13.12 -9.78
C CYS A 85 -2.76 -13.31 -8.44
N LEU A 86 -2.80 -12.28 -7.61
CA LEU A 86 -2.42 -12.34 -6.21
C LEU A 86 -3.67 -12.31 -5.34
N LEU A 87 -3.78 -13.28 -4.44
CA LEU A 87 -4.76 -13.31 -3.36
C LEU A 87 -4.01 -13.32 -2.04
N SER A 88 -4.23 -12.31 -1.19
CA SER A 88 -3.58 -12.22 0.12
C SER A 88 -4.57 -11.92 1.23
N ASN A 89 -4.32 -12.52 2.39
CA ASN A 89 -5.02 -12.30 3.66
C ASN A 89 -4.31 -11.25 4.54
N GLY A 90 -3.54 -10.35 3.95
CA GLY A 90 -2.96 -9.21 4.63
C GLY A 90 -3.29 -7.92 3.88
N ALA A 91 -3.89 -6.96 4.57
CA ALA A 91 -4.29 -5.67 4.02
C ALA A 91 -3.11 -4.92 3.38
N ASN A 92 -1.94 -5.07 3.99
CA ASN A 92 -0.73 -4.35 3.64
C ASN A 92 0.20 -5.12 2.68
N THR A 93 -0.31 -6.20 2.07
CA THR A 93 0.48 -6.97 1.10
C THR A 93 0.85 -6.11 -0.10
N ASN A 94 2.12 -6.12 -0.50
CA ASN A 94 2.55 -5.42 -1.70
C ASN A 94 1.97 -6.11 -2.95
N ILE A 95 0.93 -5.51 -3.52
CA ILE A 95 0.26 -6.04 -4.70
C ILE A 95 1.08 -5.93 -5.99
N ASN A 96 2.17 -5.14 -6.02
CA ASN A 96 3.08 -5.07 -7.16
C ASN A 96 3.90 -6.36 -7.37
N LEU A 97 3.85 -7.30 -6.42
CA LEU A 97 4.40 -8.65 -6.59
C LEU A 97 3.87 -9.35 -7.86
N VAL A 98 2.66 -9.02 -8.32
CA VAL A 98 2.12 -9.52 -9.60
C VAL A 98 3.05 -9.22 -10.78
N LEU A 99 3.60 -7.99 -10.86
CA LEU A 99 4.54 -7.60 -11.92
C LEU A 99 5.93 -8.22 -11.71
N GLN A 100 6.33 -8.47 -10.46
CA GLN A 100 7.59 -9.17 -10.17
C GLN A 100 7.55 -10.64 -10.59
N VAL A 101 6.40 -11.32 -10.42
CA VAL A 101 6.20 -12.66 -10.96
C VAL A 101 6.36 -12.63 -12.49
N LYS A 102 5.79 -11.64 -13.16
CA LYS A 102 6.00 -11.45 -14.61
C LYS A 102 7.48 -11.28 -14.97
N ASN A 103 8.22 -10.44 -14.24
CA ASN A 103 9.65 -10.25 -14.47
C ASN A 103 10.43 -11.55 -14.36
N ILE A 104 10.14 -12.37 -13.35
CA ILE A 104 10.74 -13.70 -13.17
C ILE A 104 10.40 -14.63 -14.34
N LEU A 105 9.13 -14.65 -14.78
CA LEU A 105 8.71 -15.44 -15.95
C LEU A 105 9.44 -15.01 -17.24
N ASN A 106 9.78 -13.73 -17.36
CA ASN A 106 10.57 -13.17 -18.46
C ASN A 106 12.08 -13.40 -18.31
N GLY A 107 12.53 -14.16 -17.29
CA GLY A 107 13.94 -14.45 -17.04
C GLY A 107 14.71 -13.32 -16.37
N ASN A 108 14.04 -12.24 -15.95
CA ASN A 108 14.68 -11.18 -15.18
C ASN A 108 14.70 -11.55 -13.68
N LEU A 109 15.88 -11.90 -13.19
CA LEU A 109 16.11 -12.30 -11.80
C LEU A 109 16.72 -11.19 -10.93
N THR A 110 16.83 -9.95 -11.42
CA THR A 110 17.21 -8.83 -10.55
C THR A 110 16.06 -8.54 -9.59
N GLN A 111 16.07 -9.23 -8.46
CA GLN A 111 15.07 -9.07 -7.42
C GLN A 111 15.34 -7.77 -6.66
N SER A 112 14.64 -6.70 -7.01
CA SER A 112 14.45 -5.58 -6.09
C SER A 112 13.04 -5.65 -5.53
N TYR A 113 12.93 -5.91 -4.23
CA TYR A 113 11.67 -5.74 -3.52
C TYR A 113 11.34 -4.25 -3.49
N GLU A 114 10.35 -3.83 -4.27
CA GLU A 114 9.85 -2.46 -4.19
C GLU A 114 9.07 -2.29 -2.89
N ILE A 115 9.40 -1.27 -2.11
CA ILE A 115 8.69 -0.95 -0.89
C ILE A 115 7.32 -0.38 -1.28
N SER A 116 6.24 -0.94 -0.71
CA SER A 116 4.89 -0.41 -0.94
C SER A 116 4.70 0.96 -0.28
N GLY A 117 3.74 1.76 -0.75
CA GLY A 117 3.46 3.07 -0.17
C GLY A 117 3.12 3.02 1.33
N THR A 118 2.42 1.98 1.78
CA THR A 118 2.10 1.78 3.20
C THR A 118 3.35 1.46 4.02
N GLN A 119 4.24 0.61 3.51
CA GLN A 119 5.52 0.32 4.15
C GLN A 119 6.41 1.57 4.22
N LEU A 120 6.42 2.41 3.19
CA LEU A 120 7.17 3.66 3.20
C LEU A 120 6.64 4.62 4.28
N LEU A 121 5.31 4.76 4.39
CA LEU A 121 4.69 5.56 5.45
C LEU A 121 5.02 5.02 6.84
N ASP A 122 4.97 3.70 7.02
CA ASP A 122 5.35 3.05 8.30
C ASP A 122 6.80 3.35 8.68
N ILE A 123 7.73 3.24 7.72
CA ILE A 123 9.15 3.59 7.93
C ILE A 123 9.30 5.05 8.36
N ILE A 124 8.62 5.98 7.67
CA ILE A 124 8.69 7.41 7.99
C ILE A 124 8.15 7.67 9.40
N LEU A 125 6.94 7.20 9.70
CA LEU A 125 6.28 7.42 10.98
C LEU A 125 7.04 6.78 12.15
N SER A 126 7.54 5.56 11.96
CA SER A 126 8.37 4.86 12.94
C SER A 126 9.68 5.60 13.18
N SER A 127 10.35 6.04 12.12
CA SER A 127 11.60 6.82 12.23
C SER A 127 11.37 8.14 12.96
N THR A 128 10.31 8.88 12.63
CA THR A 128 9.94 10.13 13.32
C THR A 128 9.67 9.88 14.79
N THR A 129 8.93 8.81 15.13
CA THR A 129 8.61 8.45 16.51
C THR A 129 9.89 8.15 17.31
N ILE A 130 10.81 7.35 16.75
CA ILE A 130 12.09 7.03 17.40
C ILE A 130 12.91 8.31 17.66
N ILE A 131 13.02 9.21 16.67
CA ILE A 131 13.77 10.47 16.80
C ILE A 131 13.17 11.33 17.91
N LEU A 132 11.84 11.49 17.96
CA LEU A 132 11.17 12.28 18.99
C LEU A 132 11.38 11.68 20.40
N CYS A 133 11.29 10.35 20.53
CA CYS A 133 11.57 9.66 21.79
C CYS A 133 13.01 9.88 22.28
N LEU A 134 14.00 9.71 21.39
CA LEU A 134 15.42 9.93 21.74
C LEU A 134 15.68 11.38 22.15
N LEU A 135 15.07 12.34 21.45
CA LEU A 135 15.21 13.76 21.77
C LEU A 135 14.60 14.11 23.13
N ALA A 136 13.42 13.55 23.44
CA ALA A 136 12.77 13.72 24.73
C ALA A 136 13.62 13.17 25.89
N VAL A 137 14.19 11.96 25.72
CA VAL A 137 15.09 11.34 26.70
C VAL A 137 16.36 12.18 26.90
N LEU A 138 16.97 12.66 25.83
CA LEU A 138 18.17 13.51 25.91
C LEU A 138 17.89 14.83 26.62
N LEU A 139 16.77 15.49 26.31
CA LEU A 139 16.35 16.72 26.98
C LEU A 139 16.05 16.48 28.47
N PHE A 140 15.44 15.34 28.82
CA PHE A 140 15.20 14.95 30.21
C PHE A 140 16.50 14.79 31.01
N PHE A 141 17.48 14.05 30.48
CA PHE A 141 18.79 13.89 31.14
C PHE A 141 19.57 15.21 31.24
N LEU A 142 19.54 16.06 30.21
CA LEU A 142 20.15 17.40 30.27
C LEU A 142 19.47 18.29 31.32
N GLY A 143 18.16 18.16 31.51
CA GLY A 143 17.41 18.81 32.58
C GLY A 143 17.86 18.34 33.98
N LEU A 144 17.99 17.02 34.17
CA LEU A 144 18.46 16.44 35.43
C LEU A 144 19.91 16.82 35.76
N ARG A 145 20.81 16.82 34.77
CA ARG A 145 22.23 17.17 34.96
C ARG A 145 22.38 18.61 35.45
N LYS A 146 21.61 19.56 34.90
CA LYS A 146 21.56 20.94 35.39
C LYS A 146 21.10 21.05 36.85
N ARG A 147 20.13 20.23 37.27
CA ARG A 147 19.65 20.22 38.67
C ARG A 147 20.72 19.75 39.66
N LYS A 148 21.65 18.88 39.21
CA LYS A 148 22.70 18.30 40.07
C LYS A 148 23.96 19.17 40.19
N THR A 149 24.28 19.98 39.18
CA THR A 149 25.48 20.84 39.18
C THR A 149 25.32 22.18 39.89
N ASN A 150 24.14 22.50 40.46
CA ASN A 150 23.83 23.69 41.29
C ASN A 150 24.37 25.06 40.82
N GLU A 151 24.85 25.18 39.58
CA GLU A 151 24.99 26.48 38.93
C GLU A 151 23.61 26.88 38.43
N GLN A 152 23.02 27.89 39.07
CA GLN A 152 21.83 28.60 38.61
C GLN A 152 22.14 29.35 37.31
N GLN A 153 22.48 28.64 36.23
CA GLN A 153 22.42 29.23 34.90
C GLN A 153 20.96 29.24 34.47
N PRO A 154 20.31 30.41 34.43
CA PRO A 154 18.90 30.53 34.10
C PRO A 154 18.67 29.83 32.76
N MET A 155 17.68 28.94 32.71
CA MET A 155 17.25 28.44 31.42
C MET A 155 16.80 29.63 30.60
N THR A 156 17.45 29.86 29.46
CA THR A 156 16.99 30.88 28.52
C THR A 156 15.55 30.55 28.14
N LYS A 157 14.66 31.54 28.17
CA LYS A 157 13.21 31.37 27.89
C LYS A 157 12.96 30.54 26.63
N LYS A 158 13.82 30.70 25.60
CA LYS A 158 13.83 29.91 24.37
C LYS A 158 13.97 28.40 24.61
N ARG A 159 14.88 27.95 25.48
CA ARG A 159 15.12 26.53 25.76
C ARG A 159 13.95 25.89 26.51
N THR A 160 13.33 26.62 27.45
CA THR A 160 12.14 26.14 28.17
C THR A 160 10.95 25.98 27.23
N ILE A 161 10.74 26.95 26.33
CA ILE A 161 9.69 26.88 25.30
C ILE A 161 9.90 25.65 24.40
N VAL A 162 11.13 25.43 23.93
CA VAL A 162 11.46 24.27 23.08
C VAL A 162 11.18 22.95 23.80
N THR A 163 11.60 22.79 25.06
CA THR A 163 11.32 21.56 25.83
C THR A 163 9.82 21.34 26.03
N ILE A 164 9.05 22.41 26.30
CA ILE A 164 7.59 22.33 26.45
C ILE A 164 6.93 21.91 25.13
N ILE A 165 7.36 22.48 24.00
CA ILE A 165 6.85 22.09 22.67
C ILE A 165 7.10 20.61 22.40
N PHE A 166 8.32 20.12 22.67
CA PHE A 166 8.63 18.69 22.49
C PHE A 166 7.83 17.79 23.43
N LEU A 167 7.63 18.21 24.69
CA LEU A 167 6.82 17.45 25.64
C LEU A 167 5.35 17.39 25.19
N ILE A 168 4.78 18.51 24.75
CA ILE A 168 3.42 18.56 24.20
C ILE A 168 3.31 17.70 22.95
N ALA A 169 4.29 17.77 22.03
CA ALA A 169 4.32 16.92 20.84
C ALA A 169 4.37 15.43 21.20
N THR A 170 5.17 15.06 22.21
CA THR A 170 5.26 13.67 22.68
C THR A 170 3.94 13.21 23.31
N ILE A 171 3.32 14.06 24.14
CA ILE A 171 2.02 13.78 24.75
C ILE A 171 0.93 13.65 23.68
N ALA A 172 0.90 14.54 22.69
CA ALA A 172 -0.04 14.46 21.58
C ALA A 172 0.15 13.18 20.76
N GLN A 173 1.39 12.74 20.54
CA GLN A 173 1.71 11.47 19.91
C GLN A 173 1.19 10.28 20.73
N CYS A 174 1.39 10.30 22.05
CA CYS A 174 0.84 9.27 22.95
C CYS A 174 -0.69 9.27 22.94
N ILE A 175 -1.33 10.44 22.98
CA ILE A 175 -2.78 10.56 22.90
C ILE A 175 -3.30 10.01 21.58
N MET A 176 -2.67 10.31 20.44
CA MET A 176 -3.04 9.65 19.18
C MET A 176 -2.96 8.13 19.29
N PHE A 177 -1.87 7.59 19.84
CA PHE A 177 -1.71 6.14 20.05
C PHE A 177 -2.81 5.52 20.92
N PHE A 178 -3.29 6.22 21.94
CA PHE A 178 -4.35 5.73 22.84
C PHE A 178 -5.78 6.08 22.39
N ALA A 179 -5.93 7.11 21.55
CA ALA A 179 -7.22 7.58 21.04
C ALA A 179 -7.65 6.82 19.78
N PHE A 180 -6.72 6.20 19.05
CA PHE A 180 -7.09 5.24 18.01
C PHE A 180 -7.67 3.99 18.66
N ASP A 181 -8.90 3.66 18.27
CA ASP A 181 -9.53 2.42 18.68
C ASP A 181 -8.70 1.25 18.14
N TRP A 182 -8.12 0.46 19.04
CA TRP A 182 -7.34 -0.73 18.73
C TRP A 182 -8.11 -1.70 17.83
N SER A 183 -9.45 -1.70 17.92
CA SER A 183 -10.30 -2.50 17.02
C SER A 183 -10.16 -2.04 15.56
N THR A 184 -10.08 -0.74 15.31
CA THR A 184 -9.88 -0.18 13.97
C THR A 184 -8.48 -0.52 13.47
N ILE A 185 -7.45 -0.43 14.31
CA ILE A 185 -6.08 -0.79 13.92
C ILE A 185 -6.02 -2.28 13.54
N LEU A 186 -6.57 -3.18 14.36
CA LEU A 186 -6.59 -4.63 14.11
C LEU A 186 -7.34 -5.01 12.83
N ILE A 187 -8.38 -4.25 12.49
CA ILE A 187 -9.15 -4.47 11.26
C ILE A 187 -8.33 -4.11 10.01
N TRP A 188 -7.33 -3.23 10.09
CA TRP A 188 -6.54 -2.75 8.95
C TRP A 188 -5.09 -3.26 8.92
N GLN A 189 -4.74 -4.25 9.74
CA GLN A 189 -3.43 -4.93 9.71
C GLN A 189 -3.35 -5.99 8.60
#